data_AF-A0A954K1C0-F1
#
_entry.id   AF-A0A954K1C0-F1
#
_cell.length_a   1.000
_cell.length_b   1.000
_cell.length_c   1.000
_cell.angle_alpha   90.00
_cell.angle_beta   90.00
_cell.angle_gamma   90.00
#
_symmetry.space_group_name_H-M   'P 1'
#
loop_
_entity.id
_entity.type
_entity.pdbx_description
1 polymer ?
#
loop_
_entity_poly.entity_id
_entity_poly.type
_entity_poly.pdbx_seq_one_letter_code
_entity_poly.pdbx_strand_id
1 'polypeptide(L)'
;WAGPSLYDGLNPRATGDSDMTFFDQENVLNSMSEYEMNQHYTQRAVEYARQHPGHVFELMGAKLLRYWKPWPNAPQFHSWWMMLAISVIFIPVVMFALYGAWVSRDQTLLLLITLGPIVYFSLIHLIFVSSLRYRLPAEYSLYILSAVGLYQICFSSGKKEELNPG
;
A
#
# COMPACT_ATOMS: atom_id res chain seq x y z
N TRP A 1 -0.22 -20.12 -6.69
CA TRP A 1 -0.58 -19.28 -7.85
C TRP A 1 -0.13 -17.84 -7.62
N ALA A 2 1.19 -17.61 -7.58
CA ALA A 2 1.77 -16.27 -7.44
C ALA A 2 2.48 -15.81 -8.71
N GLY A 3 2.82 -16.72 -9.63
CA GLY A 3 3.54 -16.43 -10.86
C GLY A 3 2.87 -15.40 -11.76
N PRO A 4 1.59 -15.59 -12.15
CA PRO A 4 0.88 -14.59 -12.96
C PRO A 4 0.84 -13.22 -12.29
N SER A 5 0.54 -13.15 -10.98
CA SER A 5 0.50 -11.88 -10.24
C SER A 5 1.88 -11.22 -10.10
N LEU A 6 2.95 -12.00 -10.02
CA LEU A 6 4.32 -11.49 -10.02
C LEU A 6 4.67 -10.90 -11.39
N TYR A 7 4.33 -11.61 -12.47
CA TYR A 7 4.57 -11.16 -13.84
C TYR A 7 3.74 -9.93 -14.18
N ASP A 8 2.49 -9.83 -13.74
CA ASP A 8 1.65 -8.62 -13.86
C ASP A 8 2.38 -7.37 -13.33
N GLY A 9 3.09 -7.51 -12.20
CA GLY A 9 3.87 -6.43 -11.61
C GLY A 9 5.28 -6.23 -12.18
N LEU A 10 5.83 -7.20 -12.91
CA LEU A 10 7.23 -7.23 -13.35
C LEU A 10 7.34 -7.77 -14.78
N ASN A 11 6.92 -6.96 -15.74
CA ASN A 11 7.01 -7.25 -17.16
C ASN A 11 7.31 -5.97 -17.98
N PRO A 12 7.63 -6.08 -19.29
CA PRO A 12 7.96 -4.93 -20.14
C PRO A 12 6.88 -3.85 -20.24
N ARG A 13 5.61 -4.22 -20.07
CA ARG A 13 4.44 -3.33 -20.15
C ARG A 13 3.95 -2.87 -18.78
N ALA A 14 4.56 -3.34 -17.70
CA ALA A 14 4.13 -2.98 -16.35
C ALA A 14 4.30 -1.47 -16.12
N THR A 15 3.33 -0.86 -15.45
CA THR A 15 3.36 0.56 -15.04
C THR A 15 3.17 0.72 -13.52
N GLY A 16 3.06 -0.40 -12.81
CA GLY A 16 2.65 -0.47 -11.41
C GLY A 16 1.14 -0.63 -11.19
N ASP A 17 0.32 -0.56 -12.26
CA ASP A 17 -1.07 -1.01 -12.27
C ASP A 17 -1.19 -2.49 -12.68
N SER A 18 -2.36 -3.08 -12.48
CA SER A 18 -2.67 -4.44 -12.96
C SER A 18 -3.11 -4.39 -14.42
N ASP A 19 -2.47 -5.18 -15.25
CA ASP A 19 -2.87 -5.46 -16.63
C ASP A 19 -2.70 -6.96 -16.92
N MET A 20 -3.75 -7.72 -16.59
CA MET A 20 -3.77 -9.16 -16.81
C MET A 20 -4.12 -9.57 -18.25
N THR A 21 -4.14 -8.64 -19.23
CA THR A 21 -4.45 -8.99 -20.62
C THR A 21 -3.51 -10.04 -21.20
N PHE A 22 -2.27 -10.13 -20.72
CA PHE A 22 -1.33 -11.19 -21.12
C PHE A 22 -1.86 -12.60 -20.79
N PHE A 23 -2.61 -12.75 -19.71
CA PHE A 23 -3.11 -14.05 -19.24
C PHE A 23 -4.12 -14.62 -20.25
N ASP A 24 -5.04 -13.77 -20.71
CA ASP A 24 -6.05 -14.13 -21.71
C ASP A 24 -5.45 -14.27 -23.11
N GLN A 25 -4.48 -13.41 -23.47
CA GLN A 25 -3.82 -13.44 -24.78
C GLN A 25 -2.94 -14.67 -24.97
N GLU A 26 -2.14 -15.02 -23.96
CA GLU A 26 -1.24 -16.16 -24.05
C GLU A 26 -1.99 -17.48 -23.80
N ASN A 27 -3.07 -17.46 -23.02
CA ASN A 27 -3.97 -18.59 -22.73
C ASN A 27 -3.24 -19.92 -22.47
N VAL A 28 -2.15 -19.85 -21.72
CA VAL A 28 -1.18 -20.95 -21.55
C VAL A 28 -1.79 -22.18 -20.88
N LEU A 29 -2.91 -22.02 -20.14
CA LEU A 29 -3.66 -23.11 -19.52
C LEU A 29 -4.24 -24.11 -20.54
N ASN A 30 -4.43 -23.72 -21.79
CA ASN A 30 -4.83 -24.67 -22.84
C ASN A 30 -3.73 -25.69 -23.17
N SER A 31 -2.48 -25.36 -22.86
CA SER A 31 -1.29 -26.15 -23.24
C SER A 31 -0.46 -26.62 -22.05
N MET A 32 -0.71 -26.08 -20.86
CA MET A 32 0.08 -26.30 -19.64
C MET A 32 -0.85 -26.49 -18.44
N SER A 33 -0.41 -27.28 -17.48
CA SER A 33 -1.06 -27.35 -16.17
C SER A 33 -0.96 -26.02 -15.41
N GLU A 34 -1.81 -25.84 -14.41
CA GLU A 34 -1.78 -24.67 -13.52
C GLU A 34 -0.42 -24.49 -12.83
N TYR A 35 0.23 -25.60 -12.49
CA TYR A 35 1.57 -25.60 -11.88
C TYR A 35 2.63 -25.10 -12.88
N GLU A 36 2.61 -25.62 -14.11
CA GLU A 36 3.55 -25.23 -15.16
C GLU A 36 3.37 -23.77 -15.56
N MET A 37 2.13 -23.30 -15.68
CA MET A 37 1.82 -21.88 -15.89
C MET A 37 2.40 -21.01 -14.77
N ASN A 38 2.22 -21.41 -13.51
CA ASN A 38 2.75 -20.65 -12.39
C ASN A 38 4.28 -20.55 -12.46
N GLN A 39 4.97 -21.63 -12.83
CA GLN A 39 6.42 -21.62 -13.04
C GLN A 39 6.82 -20.74 -14.23
N HIS A 40 6.11 -20.87 -15.35
CA HIS A 40 6.34 -20.11 -16.58
C HIS A 40 6.35 -18.59 -16.31
N TYR A 41 5.28 -18.06 -15.70
CA TYR A 41 5.20 -16.62 -15.40
C TYR A 41 6.18 -16.18 -14.32
N THR A 42 6.47 -17.04 -13.33
CA THR A 42 7.48 -16.73 -12.30
C THR A 42 8.86 -16.57 -12.94
N GLN A 43 9.25 -17.48 -13.83
CA GLN A 43 10.54 -17.43 -14.52
C GLN A 43 10.68 -16.17 -15.37
N ARG A 44 9.64 -15.82 -16.15
CA ARG A 44 9.63 -14.60 -16.97
C ARG A 44 9.73 -13.33 -16.14
N ALA A 45 9.04 -13.26 -15.01
CA ALA A 45 9.11 -12.10 -14.11
C ALA A 45 10.51 -11.94 -13.50
N VAL A 46 11.13 -13.04 -13.07
CA VAL A 46 12.49 -13.04 -12.50
C VAL A 46 13.53 -12.70 -13.56
N GLU A 47 13.42 -13.29 -14.76
CA GLU A 47 14.31 -12.99 -15.88
C GLU A 47 14.23 -11.52 -16.27
N TYR A 48 13.01 -10.99 -16.39
CA TYR A 48 12.79 -9.58 -16.66
C TYR A 48 13.44 -8.67 -15.61
N ALA A 49 13.24 -8.98 -14.32
CA ALA A 49 13.79 -8.20 -13.23
C ALA A 49 15.34 -8.21 -13.21
N ARG A 50 15.96 -9.33 -13.61
CA ARG A 50 17.43 -9.43 -13.73
C ARG A 50 17.97 -8.65 -14.91
N GLN A 51 17.25 -8.64 -16.03
CA GLN A 51 17.67 -7.95 -17.25
C GLN A 51 17.46 -6.43 -17.17
N HIS A 52 16.47 -5.96 -16.39
CA HIS A 52 16.04 -4.55 -16.37
C HIS A 52 15.96 -3.97 -14.93
N PRO A 53 17.04 -4.00 -14.14
CA PRO A 53 17.00 -3.56 -12.73
C PRO A 53 16.59 -2.09 -12.58
N GLY A 54 17.01 -1.21 -13.51
CA GLY A 54 16.63 0.20 -13.50
C GLY A 54 15.11 0.40 -13.58
N HIS A 55 14.46 -0.27 -14.53
CA HIS A 55 13.01 -0.19 -14.67
C HIS A 55 12.29 -0.83 -13.47
N VAL A 56 12.85 -1.88 -12.85
CA VAL A 56 12.30 -2.42 -11.59
C VAL A 56 12.27 -1.36 -10.49
N PHE A 57 13.33 -0.57 -10.31
CA PHE A 57 13.33 0.51 -9.31
C PHE A 57 12.30 1.60 -9.64
N GLU A 58 12.14 1.96 -10.91
CA GLU A 58 11.09 2.88 -11.34
C GLU A 58 9.69 2.33 -11.02
N LEU A 59 9.44 1.05 -11.30
CA LEU A 59 8.19 0.37 -10.97
C LEU A 59 7.94 0.32 -9.47
N MET A 60 8.96 0.02 -8.67
CA MET A 60 8.86 0.06 -7.20
C MET A 60 8.43 1.44 -6.72
N GLY A 61 9.04 2.52 -7.25
CA GLY A 61 8.66 3.90 -6.95
C GLY A 61 7.23 4.21 -7.36
N ALA A 62 6.85 3.87 -8.60
CA ALA A 62 5.50 4.09 -9.12
C ALA A 62 4.43 3.35 -8.30
N LYS A 63 4.71 2.10 -7.90
CA LYS A 63 3.83 1.29 -7.05
C LYS A 63 3.72 1.84 -5.62
N LEU A 64 4.81 2.35 -5.06
CA LEU A 64 4.80 2.97 -3.73
C LEU A 64 3.99 4.27 -3.74
N LEU A 65 4.19 5.12 -4.74
CA LEU A 65 3.38 6.33 -4.92
C LEU A 65 1.91 5.97 -5.07
N ARG A 66 1.60 4.93 -5.87
CA ARG A 66 0.24 4.41 -6.07
C ARG A 66 -0.39 3.87 -4.79
N TYR A 67 0.41 3.21 -3.93
CA TYR A 67 -0.01 2.67 -2.64
C TYR A 67 -0.43 3.78 -1.66
N TRP A 68 0.36 4.85 -1.60
CA TRP A 68 0.13 5.98 -0.68
C TRP A 68 -0.75 7.09 -1.24
N LYS A 69 -1.12 7.02 -2.51
CA LYS A 69 -1.96 8.03 -3.17
C LYS A 69 -3.31 8.17 -2.44
N PRO A 70 -3.72 9.38 -2.05
CA PRO A 70 -4.92 9.56 -1.24
C PRO A 70 -6.23 9.40 -2.04
N TRP A 71 -6.16 9.41 -3.37
CA TRP A 71 -7.32 9.23 -4.25
C TRP A 71 -7.24 7.97 -5.12
N PRO A 72 -8.38 7.47 -5.65
CA PRO A 72 -8.43 6.27 -6.49
C PRO A 72 -7.58 6.40 -7.76
N ASN A 73 -6.97 5.29 -8.18
CA ASN A 73 -6.17 5.25 -9.40
C ASN A 73 -6.95 4.80 -10.64
N ALA A 74 -8.02 4.04 -10.46
CA ALA A 74 -8.76 3.50 -11.58
C ALA A 74 -9.56 4.61 -12.30
N PRO A 75 -9.54 4.67 -13.65
CA PRO A 75 -10.28 5.67 -14.43
C PRO A 75 -11.76 5.74 -14.06
N GLN A 76 -12.39 4.59 -13.79
CA GLN A 76 -13.80 4.47 -13.41
C GLN A 76 -14.19 5.13 -12.08
N PHE A 77 -13.21 5.51 -11.25
CA PHE A 77 -13.44 6.16 -9.95
C PHE A 77 -12.87 7.59 -9.87
N HIS A 78 -12.51 8.21 -11.01
CA HIS A 78 -12.04 9.61 -11.09
C HIS A 78 -13.15 10.67 -11.02
N SER A 79 -14.23 10.39 -10.28
CA SER A 79 -15.16 11.47 -9.92
C SER A 79 -14.44 12.43 -8.97
N TRP A 80 -14.35 13.69 -9.34
CA TRP A 80 -13.74 14.74 -8.50
C TRP A 80 -14.26 14.71 -7.05
N TRP A 81 -15.58 14.52 -6.88
CA TRP A 81 -16.21 14.44 -5.57
C TRP A 81 -15.77 13.22 -4.76
N MET A 82 -15.60 12.07 -5.41
CA MET A 82 -15.13 10.84 -4.76
C MET A 82 -13.66 10.98 -4.33
N MET A 83 -12.82 11.56 -5.20
CA MET A 83 -11.42 11.84 -4.88
C MET A 83 -11.29 12.78 -3.68
N LEU A 84 -12.10 13.85 -3.65
CA LEU A 84 -12.13 14.81 -2.55
C LEU A 84 -12.57 14.14 -1.25
N ALA A 85 -13.68 13.40 -1.26
CA ALA A 85 -14.22 12.74 -0.07
C ALA A 85 -13.20 11.77 0.56
N ILE A 86 -12.55 10.94 -0.25
CA ILE A 86 -11.54 9.98 0.24
C ILE A 86 -10.31 10.74 0.77
N SER A 87 -9.84 11.76 0.05
CA SER A 87 -8.64 12.51 0.45
C SER A 87 -8.85 13.29 1.75
N VAL A 88 -10.01 13.91 1.93
CA VAL A 88 -10.36 14.68 3.15
C VAL A 88 -10.43 13.79 4.39
N ILE A 89 -10.75 12.50 4.24
CA ILE A 89 -10.74 11.55 5.36
C ILE A 89 -9.33 10.98 5.58
N PHE A 90 -8.66 10.59 4.50
CA PHE A 90 -7.37 9.89 4.59
C PHE A 90 -6.23 10.80 5.06
N ILE A 91 -6.17 12.06 4.60
CA ILE A 91 -5.10 12.99 4.97
C ILE A 91 -5.07 13.23 6.50
N PRO A 92 -6.18 13.59 7.17
CA PRO A 92 -6.20 13.73 8.62
C PRO A 92 -5.81 12.45 9.36
N VAL A 93 -6.26 11.28 8.90
CA VAL A 93 -5.89 9.99 9.50
C VAL A 93 -4.37 9.80 9.49
N VAL A 94 -3.73 10.05 8.35
CA VAL A 94 -2.26 9.96 8.24
C VAL A 94 -1.59 10.98 9.17
N MET A 95 -2.08 12.23 9.20
CA MET A 95 -1.54 13.28 10.07
C MET A 95 -1.61 12.90 11.55
N PHE A 96 -2.75 12.40 12.02
CA PHE A 96 -2.91 11.95 13.39
C PHE A 96 -2.12 10.68 13.68
N ALA A 97 -1.99 9.76 12.73
CA ALA A 97 -1.17 8.56 12.90
C ALA A 97 0.31 8.90 13.05
N LEU A 98 0.83 9.85 12.26
CA LEU A 98 2.20 10.36 12.40
C LEU A 98 2.41 11.01 13.77
N TYR A 99 1.45 11.81 14.23
CA TYR A 99 1.50 12.41 15.56
C TYR A 99 1.42 11.36 16.68
N GLY A 100 0.51 10.37 16.56
CA GLY A 100 0.37 9.27 17.49
C GLY A 100 1.64 8.41 17.59
N ALA A 101 2.30 8.16 16.46
CA ALA A 101 3.59 7.48 16.40
C ALA A 101 4.69 8.31 17.08
N TRP A 102 4.72 9.63 16.86
CA TRP A 102 5.68 10.54 17.48
C TRP A 102 5.55 10.57 19.01
N VAL A 103 4.32 10.68 19.52
CA VAL A 103 4.06 10.70 20.98
C VAL A 103 4.34 9.32 21.60
N SER A 104 4.13 8.24 20.86
CA SER A 104 4.34 6.87 21.34
C SER A 104 5.72 6.31 21.04
N ARG A 105 6.72 7.18 20.76
CA ARG A 105 8.08 6.78 20.39
C ARG A 105 8.78 5.89 21.41
N ASP A 106 8.41 6.01 22.67
CA ASP A 106 8.97 5.21 23.77
C ASP A 106 8.27 3.84 23.92
N GLN A 107 7.14 3.63 23.23
CA GLN A 107 6.36 2.40 23.26
C GLN A 107 6.69 1.51 22.05
N THR A 108 7.88 0.89 22.09
CA THR A 108 8.40 0.07 20.99
C THR A 108 7.42 -1.02 20.52
N LEU A 109 6.71 -1.69 21.44
CA LEU A 109 5.75 -2.74 21.09
C LEU A 109 4.53 -2.19 20.33
N LEU A 110 4.01 -1.03 20.75
CA LEU A 110 2.89 -0.37 20.07
C LEU A 110 3.29 0.03 18.65
N LEU A 111 4.47 0.64 18.49
CA LEU A 111 5.01 0.99 17.18
C LEU A 111 5.25 -0.24 16.32
N LEU A 112 5.79 -1.32 16.88
CA LEU A 112 6.05 -2.55 16.13
C LEU A 112 4.75 -3.18 15.61
N ILE A 113 3.71 -3.28 16.44
CA ILE A 113 2.42 -3.89 16.07
C ILE A 113 1.66 -3.01 15.07
N THR A 114 1.84 -1.69 15.11
CA THR A 114 1.11 -0.76 14.23
C THR A 114 1.86 -0.43 12.95
N LEU A 115 3.15 -0.06 13.03
CA LEU A 115 3.98 0.24 11.86
C LEU A 115 4.43 -1.03 11.13
N GLY A 116 4.56 -2.17 11.83
CA GLY A 116 4.98 -3.44 11.23
C GLY A 116 4.10 -3.86 10.04
N PRO A 117 2.77 -3.98 10.20
CA PRO A 117 1.87 -4.27 9.10
C PRO A 117 1.93 -3.22 7.98
N ILE A 118 2.03 -1.93 8.31
CA ILE A 118 2.11 -0.84 7.32
C ILE A 118 3.35 -1.00 6.43
N VAL A 119 4.51 -1.22 7.05
CA VAL A 119 5.78 -1.42 6.32
C VAL A 119 5.74 -2.74 5.56
N TYR A 120 5.27 -3.82 6.18
CA TYR A 120 5.17 -5.14 5.56
C TYR A 120 4.33 -5.12 4.28
N PHE A 121 3.11 -4.58 4.35
CA PHE A 121 2.26 -4.47 3.17
C PHE A 121 2.84 -3.49 2.14
N SER A 122 3.45 -2.38 2.55
CA SER A 122 4.11 -1.46 1.61
C SER A 122 5.22 -2.16 0.83
N LEU A 123 6.06 -2.96 1.51
CA LEU A 123 7.17 -3.70 0.89
C LEU A 123 6.69 -4.79 -0.07
N ILE A 124 5.64 -5.53 0.28
CA ILE A 124 5.02 -6.53 -0.61
C ILE A 124 4.59 -5.87 -1.93
N HIS A 125 3.98 -4.69 -1.85
CA HIS A 125 3.48 -3.97 -3.01
C HIS A 125 4.57 -3.25 -3.82
N LEU A 126 5.85 -3.31 -3.40
CA LEU A 126 6.97 -2.97 -4.28
C LEU A 126 7.21 -4.05 -5.33
N ILE A 127 7.00 -5.32 -4.93
CA ILE A 127 7.24 -6.49 -5.77
C ILE A 127 6.00 -6.76 -6.64
N PHE A 128 4.83 -6.85 -6.01
CA PHE A 128 3.56 -7.11 -6.70
C PHE A 128 2.91 -5.83 -7.23
N VAL A 129 1.79 -5.96 -7.92
CA VAL A 129 0.98 -4.82 -8.36
C VAL A 129 0.38 -4.08 -7.16
N SER A 130 0.32 -2.75 -7.23
CA SER A 130 -0.18 -1.90 -6.15
C SER A 130 -1.49 -1.18 -6.52
N SER A 131 -2.36 -0.96 -5.53
CA SER A 131 -3.58 -0.19 -5.67
C SER A 131 -4.04 0.29 -4.30
N LEU A 132 -4.93 1.29 -4.28
CA LEU A 132 -5.55 1.81 -3.06
C LEU A 132 -6.27 0.71 -2.25
N ARG A 133 -6.79 -0.32 -2.92
CA ARG A 133 -7.50 -1.43 -2.25
C ARG A 133 -6.58 -2.27 -1.37
N TYR A 134 -5.29 -2.34 -1.72
CA TYR A 134 -4.35 -3.21 -1.01
C TYR A 134 -3.73 -2.58 0.23
N ARG A 135 -3.99 -1.29 0.50
CA ARG A 135 -3.64 -0.70 1.80
C ARG A 135 -4.67 -0.92 2.89
N LEU A 136 -5.90 -1.35 2.57
CA LEU A 136 -6.96 -1.57 3.57
C LEU A 136 -6.50 -2.40 4.79
N PRO A 137 -5.75 -3.52 4.63
CA PRO A 137 -5.24 -4.26 5.78
C PRO A 137 -4.27 -3.46 6.66
N ALA A 138 -3.44 -2.62 6.04
CA ALA A 138 -2.50 -1.75 6.73
C ALA A 138 -3.19 -0.51 7.34
N GLU A 139 -4.28 -0.04 6.73
CA GLU A 139 -5.07 1.09 7.23
C GLU A 139 -5.64 0.82 8.62
N TYR A 140 -6.01 -0.43 8.95
CA TYR A 140 -6.48 -0.78 10.30
C TYR A 140 -5.44 -0.41 11.37
N SER A 141 -4.17 -0.76 11.14
CA SER A 141 -3.08 -0.40 12.03
C SER A 141 -2.82 1.12 12.06
N LEU A 142 -3.00 1.79 10.91
CA LEU A 142 -2.90 3.25 10.82
C LEU A 142 -3.99 3.95 11.64
N TYR A 143 -5.22 3.44 11.63
CA TYR A 143 -6.33 3.99 12.43
C TYR A 143 -6.07 3.88 13.93
N ILE A 144 -5.41 2.81 14.39
CA ILE A 144 -5.00 2.67 15.80
C ILE A 144 -4.04 3.81 16.19
N LEU A 145 -3.00 4.05 15.39
CA LEU A 145 -2.07 5.17 15.63
C LEU A 145 -2.77 6.53 15.54
N SER A 146 -3.69 6.69 14.58
CA SER A 146 -4.50 7.89 14.44
C SER A 146 -5.35 8.16 15.69
N ALA A 147 -5.95 7.12 16.27
CA ALA A 147 -6.73 7.22 17.50
C ALA A 147 -5.86 7.63 18.70
N VAL A 148 -4.64 7.10 18.79
CA VAL A 148 -3.67 7.51 19.83
C VAL A 148 -3.30 8.99 19.68
N GLY A 149 -3.02 9.44 18.45
CA GLY A 149 -2.72 10.85 18.19
C GLY A 149 -3.88 11.78 18.54
N LEU A 150 -5.10 11.42 18.12
CA LEU A 150 -6.33 12.14 18.45
C LEU A 150 -6.59 12.19 19.97
N TYR A 151 -6.44 11.05 20.66
CA TYR A 151 -6.61 10.98 22.11
C TYR A 151 -5.66 11.93 22.83
N GLN A 152 -4.40 12.00 22.39
CA GLN A 152 -3.44 12.90 23.00
C GLN A 152 -3.78 14.38 22.77
N ILE A 153 -4.29 14.75 21.59
CA ILE A 153 -4.70 16.14 21.33
C ILE A 153 -5.90 16.53 22.22
N CYS A 154 -6.91 15.67 22.29
CA CYS A 154 -8.14 15.95 23.04
C CYS A 154 -7.93 15.93 24.56
N PHE A 155 -7.19 14.94 25.09
CA PHE A 155 -7.08 14.73 26.54
C PHE A 155 -5.81 15.32 27.16
N SER A 156 -4.77 15.66 26.39
CA SER A 156 -3.65 16.45 26.93
C SER A 156 -4.04 17.92 27.16
N SER A 157 -4.99 18.45 26.38
CA SER A 157 -5.51 19.80 26.56
C SER A 157 -6.31 19.95 27.87
N GLY A 158 -7.09 18.93 28.27
CA GLY A 158 -7.85 18.96 29.53
C GLY A 158 -6.98 18.94 30.80
N LYS A 159 -5.80 18.31 30.76
CA LYS A 159 -4.84 18.31 31.89
C LYS A 159 -4.21 19.68 32.16
N LYS A 160 -4.19 20.59 31.17
CA LYS A 160 -3.69 21.96 31.36
C LYS A 160 -4.72 22.88 32.03
N GLU A 161 -6.03 22.63 31.85
CA GLU A 161 -7.08 23.44 32.48
C GLU A 161 -7.25 23.13 33.98
N GLU A 162 -7.10 21.88 34.42
CA GLU A 162 -7.21 21.53 35.85
C GLU A 162 -6.04 22.02 36.72
N LEU A 163 -4.90 22.40 36.12
CA LEU A 163 -3.71 22.89 36.83
C LEU A 163 -3.65 24.42 36.94
N ASN A 164 -4.67 25.15 36.46
CA ASN A 164 -4.77 26.59 36.66
C ASN A 164 -6.17 26.98 37.16
N PRO A 165 -6.55 26.61 38.40
CA PRO A 165 -7.66 27.26 39.05
C PRO A 165 -7.17 28.65 39.48
N GLY A 166 -7.52 29.66 38.67
CA GLY A 166 -7.40 31.07 39.08
C GLY A 166 -8.28 31.38 40.28
#